data_AF-A0AAU0P434-F1
#
_entry.id   AF-A0AAU0P434-F1
#
_cell.length_a   1.000
_cell.length_b   1.000
_cell.length_c   1.000
_cell.angle_alpha   90.00
_cell.angle_beta   90.00
_cell.angle_gamma   90.00
#
_symmetry.space_group_name_H-M   'P 1'
#
loop_
_entity.id
_entity.type
_entity.pdbx_description
1 polymer ?
#
loop_
_entity_poly.entity_id
_entity_poly.type
_entity_poly.pdbx_seq_one_letter_code
_entity_poly.pdbx_strand_id
1 'polypeptide(L)'
;MKIAVIQGPNLNMLGVREQHIYGGVTLEQIHAQLQNAADQNGVEIEFFQSNFEGEIVDRIQECLGTVDGIMINPAAYSHTSIAIRDALAAVNMPVVEVHISNIYKREEFRQKSITAGSSTGVITGFGGFGYHLGLISLIQMLNELKALNDARNAQIQAQTQEENK
;
A
#
# COMPACT_ATOMS: atom_id res chain seq x y z
N MET A 1 6.40 12.61 -5.06
CA MET A 1 5.59 11.62 -4.34
C MET A 1 6.41 10.37 -4.21
N LYS A 2 6.42 9.76 -3.03
CA LYS A 2 7.13 8.53 -2.73
C LYS A 2 6.18 7.52 -2.09
N ILE A 3 6.20 6.28 -2.57
CA ILE A 3 5.32 5.19 -2.08
C ILE A 3 6.16 4.00 -1.65
N ALA A 4 5.91 3.49 -0.44
CA ALA A 4 6.47 2.21 -0.01
C ALA A 4 5.57 1.05 -0.48
N VAL A 5 6.18 0.04 -1.11
CA VAL A 5 5.50 -1.20 -1.55
C VAL A 5 5.98 -2.34 -0.66
N ILE A 6 5.10 -2.83 0.21
CA ILE A 6 5.41 -3.79 1.28
C ILE A 6 4.74 -5.13 0.96
N GLN A 7 5.55 -6.19 0.94
CA GLN A 7 5.13 -7.53 0.55
C GLN A 7 5.29 -8.49 1.72
N GLY A 8 4.18 -9.13 2.10
CA GLY A 8 4.11 -10.07 3.20
C GLY A 8 4.68 -11.46 2.88
N PRO A 9 4.38 -12.45 3.75
CA PRO A 9 5.03 -13.74 3.71
C PRO A 9 4.68 -14.56 2.46
N ASN A 10 5.67 -15.33 2.01
CA ASN A 10 5.63 -16.23 0.86
C ASN A 10 5.46 -15.58 -0.52
N LEU A 11 5.33 -14.26 -0.63
CA LEU A 11 5.24 -13.59 -1.94
C LEU A 11 6.55 -13.70 -2.73
N ASN A 12 7.69 -13.85 -2.05
CA ASN A 12 8.97 -14.17 -2.69
C ASN A 12 8.99 -15.54 -3.42
N MET A 13 7.98 -16.39 -3.21
CA MET A 13 7.86 -17.71 -3.85
C MET A 13 6.92 -17.69 -5.07
N LEU A 14 6.43 -16.52 -5.48
CA LEU A 14 5.62 -16.37 -6.70
C LEU A 14 6.38 -16.86 -7.95
N GLY A 15 5.67 -17.48 -8.88
CA GLY A 15 6.25 -18.10 -10.08
C GLY A 15 6.85 -19.49 -9.85
N VAL A 16 7.18 -19.87 -8.60
CA VAL A 16 7.70 -21.20 -8.25
C VAL A 16 6.60 -22.13 -7.70
N ARG A 17 5.66 -21.58 -6.91
CA ARG A 17 4.60 -22.35 -6.23
C ARG A 17 3.21 -22.01 -6.78
N GLU A 18 2.29 -22.99 -6.73
CA GLU A 18 0.85 -22.80 -7.00
C GLU A 18 0.53 -21.98 -8.27
N GLN A 19 1.23 -22.24 -9.37
CA GLN A 19 1.08 -21.50 -10.64
C GLN A 19 -0.37 -21.49 -11.16
N HIS A 20 -1.18 -22.50 -10.81
CA HIS A 20 -2.60 -22.56 -11.17
C HIS A 20 -3.47 -21.52 -10.43
N ILE A 21 -3.01 -20.98 -9.30
CA ILE A 21 -3.72 -19.95 -8.50
C ILE A 21 -3.17 -18.55 -8.80
N TYR A 22 -1.84 -18.39 -8.89
CA TYR A 22 -1.20 -17.07 -9.01
C TYR A 22 -0.64 -16.76 -10.41
N GLY A 23 -0.67 -17.73 -11.33
CA GLY A 23 0.00 -17.64 -12.63
C GLY A 23 1.51 -17.90 -12.53
N GLY A 24 2.21 -17.73 -13.66
CA GLY A 24 3.67 -17.88 -13.75
C GLY A 24 4.46 -16.59 -13.46
N VAL A 25 3.80 -15.53 -12.99
CA VAL A 25 4.43 -14.22 -12.78
C VAL A 25 5.20 -14.22 -11.47
N THR A 26 6.45 -13.76 -11.49
CA THR A 26 7.29 -13.62 -10.29
C THR A 26 7.08 -12.28 -9.59
N LEU A 27 7.49 -12.18 -8.32
CA LEU A 27 7.41 -10.92 -7.58
C LEU A 27 8.28 -9.83 -8.24
N GLU A 28 9.45 -10.20 -8.75
CA GLU A 28 10.37 -9.29 -9.46
C GLU A 28 9.73 -8.74 -10.73
N GLN A 29 8.98 -9.55 -11.47
CA GLN A 29 8.26 -9.11 -12.66
C GLN A 29 7.14 -8.11 -12.30
N ILE A 30 6.41 -8.36 -11.21
CA ILE A 30 5.41 -7.40 -10.70
C ILE A 30 6.09 -6.09 -10.32
N HIS A 31 7.20 -6.14 -9.57
CA HIS A 31 7.94 -4.95 -9.17
C HIS A 31 8.47 -4.17 -10.38
N ALA A 32 9.02 -4.85 -11.38
CA ALA A 32 9.50 -4.19 -12.61
C ALA A 32 8.35 -3.50 -13.37
N GLN A 33 7.19 -4.15 -13.49
CA GLN A 33 6.02 -3.53 -14.12
C GLN A 33 5.51 -2.32 -13.33
N LEU A 34 5.47 -2.43 -12.00
CA LEU A 34 5.06 -1.35 -11.13
C LEU A 34 6.03 -0.16 -11.17
N GLN A 35 7.34 -0.43 -11.19
CA GLN A 35 8.39 0.59 -11.34
C GLN A 35 8.23 1.36 -12.64
N ASN A 36 8.08 0.66 -13.77
CA ASN A 36 7.87 1.31 -15.05
C ASN A 36 6.61 2.22 -15.04
N ALA A 37 5.53 1.76 -14.41
CA ALA A 37 4.31 2.56 -14.28
C ALA A 37 4.51 3.77 -13.36
N ALA A 38 5.26 3.62 -12.26
CA ALA A 38 5.57 4.71 -11.33
C ALA A 38 6.45 5.77 -12.00
N ASP A 39 7.48 5.35 -12.74
CA ASP A 39 8.38 6.25 -13.48
C ASP A 39 7.61 7.09 -14.50
N GLN A 40 6.68 6.47 -15.24
CA GLN A 40 5.79 7.17 -16.19
C GLN A 40 4.89 8.22 -15.52
N ASN A 41 4.62 8.08 -14.22
CA ASN A 41 3.81 9.01 -13.44
C ASN A 41 4.66 9.94 -12.54
N GLY A 42 6.00 9.89 -12.63
CA GLY A 42 6.90 10.70 -11.80
C GLY A 42 6.82 10.37 -10.30
N VAL A 43 6.56 9.10 -9.97
CA VAL A 43 6.45 8.61 -8.58
C VAL A 43 7.68 7.76 -8.25
N GLU A 44 8.29 8.05 -7.10
CA GLU A 44 9.33 7.19 -6.54
C GLU A 44 8.67 6.04 -5.78
N ILE A 45 9.18 4.81 -5.96
CA ILE A 45 8.72 3.66 -5.19
C ILE A 45 9.90 2.94 -4.57
N GLU A 46 9.67 2.39 -3.38
CA GLU A 46 10.63 1.54 -2.69
C GLU A 46 9.98 0.21 -2.33
N PHE A 47 10.69 -0.89 -2.62
CA PHE A 47 10.18 -2.23 -2.42
C PHE A 47 10.74 -2.85 -1.16
N PHE A 48 9.88 -3.53 -0.41
CA PHE A 48 10.27 -4.32 0.75
C PHE A 48 9.46 -5.61 0.77
N GLN A 49 10.11 -6.73 1.07
CA GLN A 49 9.45 -8.03 1.27
C GLN A 49 10.01 -8.67 2.54
N SER A 50 9.12 -9.21 3.36
CA SER A 50 9.53 -10.04 4.49
C SER A 50 8.53 -11.16 4.79
N ASN A 51 9.06 -12.25 5.35
CA ASN A 51 8.29 -13.33 5.93
C ASN A 51 8.04 -13.16 7.43
N PHE A 52 8.61 -12.12 8.06
CA PHE A 52 8.53 -11.87 9.49
C PHE A 52 7.57 -10.72 9.78
N GLU A 53 6.59 -10.95 10.64
CA GLU A 53 5.60 -9.95 11.03
C GLU A 53 6.27 -8.69 11.63
N GLY A 54 7.25 -8.86 12.52
CA GLY A 54 7.96 -7.75 13.14
C GLY A 54 8.69 -6.85 12.14
N GLU A 55 9.34 -7.43 11.13
CA GLU A 55 10.04 -6.65 10.11
C GLU A 55 9.06 -5.84 9.23
N ILE A 56 7.85 -6.36 8.99
CA ILE A 56 6.79 -5.62 8.30
C ILE A 56 6.31 -4.45 9.17
N VAL A 57 6.13 -4.69 10.48
CA VAL A 57 5.76 -3.64 11.44
C VAL A 57 6.83 -2.55 11.50
N ASP A 58 8.09 -2.92 11.64
CA ASP A 58 9.22 -1.98 11.68
C ASP A 58 9.27 -1.16 10.38
N ARG A 59 9.15 -1.84 9.23
CA ARG A 59 9.15 -1.17 7.93
C ARG A 59 8.01 -0.17 7.79
N ILE A 60 6.81 -0.50 8.27
CA ILE A 60 5.67 0.44 8.28
C ILE A 60 6.02 1.67 9.13
N GLN A 61 6.61 1.49 10.31
CA GLN A 61 6.97 2.62 11.19
C GLN A 61 8.05 3.52 10.56
N GLU A 62 9.02 2.92 9.87
CA GLU A 62 10.07 3.65 9.13
C GLU A 62 9.52 4.51 7.98
N CYS A 63 8.31 4.22 7.50
CA CYS A 63 7.64 5.03 6.47
C CYS A 63 7.23 6.43 6.98
N LEU A 64 7.14 6.61 8.30
CA LEU A 64 6.68 7.87 8.88
C LEU A 64 7.66 9.01 8.56
N GLY A 65 7.17 10.00 7.80
CA GLY A 65 7.97 11.15 7.37
C GLY A 65 8.97 10.86 6.25
N THR A 66 9.01 9.65 5.72
CA THR A 66 9.93 9.25 4.64
C THR A 66 9.20 8.96 3.32
N VAL A 67 7.93 8.56 3.37
CA VAL A 67 7.07 8.35 2.20
C VAL A 67 5.72 9.04 2.38
N ASP A 68 5.01 9.20 1.26
CA ASP A 68 3.70 9.85 1.21
C ASP A 68 2.56 8.84 1.38
N GLY A 69 2.77 7.56 1.02
CA GLY A 69 1.75 6.51 1.16
C GLY A 69 2.32 5.09 1.09
N ILE A 70 1.50 4.11 1.46
CA ILE A 70 1.88 2.68 1.51
C ILE A 70 0.97 1.86 0.60
N MET A 71 1.56 1.01 -0.22
CA MET A 71 0.89 -0.12 -0.85
C MET A 71 1.35 -1.39 -0.15
N ILE A 72 0.43 -2.21 0.35
CA ILE A 72 0.78 -3.42 1.09
C ILE A 72 0.02 -4.63 0.58
N ASN A 73 0.70 -5.75 0.40
CA ASN A 73 0.08 -7.06 0.31
C ASN A 73 0.49 -7.87 1.54
N PRO A 74 -0.34 -7.91 2.61
CA PRO A 74 0.00 -8.62 3.84
C PRO A 74 0.00 -10.15 3.67
N ALA A 75 -0.40 -10.67 2.50
CA ALA A 75 -0.56 -12.09 2.22
C ALA A 75 -1.35 -12.80 3.36
N ALA A 76 -0.80 -13.87 3.92
CA ALA A 76 -1.44 -14.61 5.01
C ALA A 76 -1.65 -13.79 6.29
N TYR A 77 -0.83 -12.76 6.53
CA TYR A 77 -0.96 -11.91 7.72
C TYR A 77 -2.16 -11.00 7.68
N SER A 78 -2.77 -10.77 6.51
CA SER A 78 -4.05 -10.07 6.43
C SER A 78 -5.11 -10.72 7.32
N HIS A 79 -5.09 -12.05 7.47
CA HIS A 79 -6.11 -12.79 8.20
C HIS A 79 -5.82 -12.92 9.70
N THR A 80 -4.62 -12.55 10.16
CA THR A 80 -4.14 -12.91 11.51
C THR A 80 -3.46 -11.77 12.25
N SER A 81 -2.82 -10.83 11.57
CA SER A 81 -1.96 -9.83 12.19
C SER A 81 -2.74 -8.59 12.64
N ILE A 82 -2.98 -8.51 13.94
CA ILE A 82 -3.41 -7.27 14.59
C ILE A 82 -2.22 -6.28 14.67
N ALA A 83 -0.99 -6.79 14.81
CA ALA A 83 0.21 -5.95 14.90
C ALA A 83 0.43 -5.09 13.64
N ILE A 84 0.33 -5.68 12.45
CA ILE A 84 0.43 -4.95 11.17
C ILE A 84 -0.73 -3.97 11.03
N ARG A 85 -1.96 -4.38 11.37
CA ARG A 85 -3.13 -3.48 11.37
C ARG A 85 -2.86 -2.23 12.20
N ASP A 86 -2.38 -2.41 13.43
CA ASP A 86 -2.18 -1.30 14.36
C ASP A 86 -0.99 -0.43 13.96
N ALA A 87 0.07 -1.02 13.38
CA ALA A 87 1.17 -0.27 12.77
C ALA A 87 0.70 0.64 11.62
N LEU A 88 -0.14 0.12 10.72
CA LEU A 88 -0.73 0.91 9.63
C LEU A 88 -1.60 2.06 10.17
N ALA A 89 -2.38 1.81 11.21
CA ALA A 89 -3.19 2.85 11.85
C ALA A 89 -2.32 3.94 12.51
N ALA A 90 -1.19 3.56 13.10
CA ALA A 90 -0.31 4.48 13.81
C ALA A 90 0.37 5.50 12.89
N VAL A 91 0.69 5.12 11.65
CA VAL A 91 1.37 6.02 10.70
C VAL A 91 0.42 7.00 10.01
N ASN A 92 -0.90 6.77 10.07
CA ASN A 92 -1.95 7.68 9.61
C ASN A 92 -1.70 8.32 8.22
N MET A 93 -1.30 7.50 7.25
CA MET A 93 -1.11 7.90 5.85
C MET A 93 -2.00 7.06 4.93
N PRO A 94 -2.20 7.45 3.66
CA PRO A 94 -2.96 6.62 2.72
C PRO A 94 -2.33 5.24 2.55
N VAL A 95 -3.14 4.20 2.73
CA VAL A 95 -2.74 2.80 2.59
C VAL A 95 -3.66 2.08 1.61
N VAL A 96 -3.10 1.40 0.61
CA VAL A 96 -3.87 0.50 -0.25
C VAL A 96 -3.42 -0.93 -0.03
N GLU A 97 -4.35 -1.77 0.42
CA GLU A 97 -4.14 -3.21 0.55
C GLU A 97 -4.39 -3.91 -0.80
N VAL A 98 -3.47 -4.76 -1.24
CA VAL A 98 -3.53 -5.48 -2.50
C VAL A 98 -3.44 -6.98 -2.25
N HIS A 99 -4.31 -7.75 -2.91
CA HIS A 99 -4.27 -9.21 -2.95
C HIS A 99 -4.31 -9.70 -4.40
N ILE A 100 -3.32 -10.51 -4.78
CA ILE A 100 -3.23 -11.10 -6.12
C ILE A 100 -4.47 -11.96 -6.41
N SER A 101 -4.80 -12.89 -5.49
CA SER A 101 -6.00 -13.73 -5.58
C SER A 101 -7.22 -13.04 -4.99
N ASN A 102 -8.42 -13.44 -5.42
CA ASN A 102 -9.67 -13.01 -4.79
C ASN A 102 -9.85 -13.76 -3.46
N ILE A 103 -9.60 -13.09 -2.34
CA ILE A 103 -9.65 -13.72 -1.00
C ILE A 103 -11.07 -14.17 -0.61
N TYR A 104 -12.11 -13.56 -1.17
CA TYR A 104 -13.51 -13.89 -0.90
C TYR A 104 -13.98 -15.16 -1.61
N LYS A 105 -13.25 -15.61 -2.65
CA LYS A 105 -13.53 -16.88 -3.35
C LYS A 105 -12.80 -18.07 -2.72
N ARG A 106 -12.04 -17.83 -1.65
CA ARG A 106 -11.20 -18.82 -0.99
C ARG A 106 -11.86 -19.33 0.29
N GLU A 107 -11.11 -20.14 1.03
CA GLU A 107 -11.54 -20.73 2.30
C GLU A 107 -12.03 -19.65 3.29
N GLU A 108 -12.99 -19.99 4.14
CA GLU A 108 -13.65 -19.04 5.06
C GLU A 108 -12.66 -18.19 5.88
N PHE A 109 -11.58 -18.81 6.37
CA PHE A 109 -10.55 -18.13 7.15
C PHE A 109 -9.75 -17.07 6.36
N ARG A 110 -9.87 -17.04 5.03
CA ARG A 110 -9.25 -16.02 4.17
C ARG A 110 -10.19 -14.89 3.78
N GLN A 111 -11.48 -15.04 4.01
CA GLN A 111 -12.47 -14.06 3.57
C GLN A 111 -12.49 -12.80 4.44
N LYS A 112 -11.84 -12.85 5.62
CA LYS A 112 -11.66 -11.71 6.52
C LYS A 112 -10.22 -11.21 6.46
N SER A 113 -10.06 -9.91 6.19
CA SER A 113 -8.79 -9.19 6.36
C SER A 113 -8.90 -8.26 7.58
N ILE A 114 -8.02 -8.47 8.57
CA ILE A 114 -7.84 -7.65 9.77
C ILE A 114 -7.14 -6.34 9.38
N THR A 115 -6.12 -6.40 8.52
CA THR A 115 -5.34 -5.25 8.04
C THR A 115 -6.16 -4.29 7.18
N ALA A 116 -7.21 -4.79 6.50
CA ALA A 116 -8.15 -3.96 5.76
C ALA A 116 -8.81 -2.89 6.65
N GLY A 117 -8.97 -3.15 7.95
CA GLY A 117 -9.53 -2.17 8.89
C GLY A 117 -8.68 -0.91 9.12
N SER A 118 -7.41 -0.93 8.69
CA SER A 118 -6.49 0.23 8.71
C SER A 118 -6.06 0.65 7.32
N SER A 119 -6.67 0.09 6.27
CA SER A 119 -6.38 0.44 4.88
C SER A 119 -7.41 1.45 4.36
N THR A 120 -6.98 2.40 3.54
CA THR A 120 -7.87 3.34 2.86
C THR A 120 -8.74 2.63 1.81
N GLY A 121 -8.18 1.62 1.16
CA GLY A 121 -8.90 0.77 0.21
C GLY A 121 -8.27 -0.60 0.08
N VAL A 122 -9.05 -1.55 -0.43
CA VAL A 122 -8.62 -2.93 -0.67
C VAL A 122 -8.89 -3.30 -2.13
N ILE A 123 -7.88 -3.87 -2.78
CA ILE A 123 -7.94 -4.38 -4.16
C ILE A 123 -7.63 -5.88 -4.10
N THR A 124 -8.55 -6.73 -4.56
CA THR A 124 -8.35 -8.19 -4.49
C THR A 124 -8.80 -8.89 -5.78
N GLY A 125 -8.00 -9.85 -6.24
CA GLY A 125 -8.38 -10.75 -7.35
C GLY A 125 -8.06 -10.27 -8.75
N PHE A 126 -7.26 -9.22 -8.89
CA PHE A 126 -6.83 -8.68 -10.20
C PHE A 126 -5.42 -9.16 -10.60
N GLY A 127 -4.85 -10.13 -9.90
CA GLY A 127 -3.50 -10.61 -10.18
C GLY A 127 -2.45 -9.51 -9.99
N GLY A 128 -1.36 -9.57 -10.78
CA GLY A 128 -0.32 -8.54 -10.79
C GLY A 128 -0.84 -7.14 -11.18
N PHE A 129 -1.91 -7.06 -11.97
CA PHE A 129 -2.51 -5.78 -12.35
C PHE A 129 -3.15 -5.04 -11.15
N GLY A 130 -3.48 -5.75 -10.07
CA GLY A 130 -3.96 -5.13 -8.83
C GLY A 130 -2.97 -4.11 -8.25
N TYR A 131 -1.66 -4.30 -8.44
CA TYR A 131 -0.65 -3.33 -8.02
C TYR A 131 -0.71 -2.04 -8.85
N HIS A 132 -1.00 -2.15 -10.14
CA HIS A 132 -1.18 -0.97 -11.00
C HIS A 132 -2.41 -0.17 -10.58
N LEU A 133 -3.52 -0.85 -10.30
CA LEU A 133 -4.72 -0.21 -9.74
C LEU A 133 -4.41 0.51 -8.42
N GLY A 134 -3.66 -0.15 -7.52
CA GLY A 134 -3.26 0.45 -6.26
C GLY A 134 -2.39 1.69 -6.43
N LEU A 135 -1.48 1.70 -7.41
CA LEU A 135 -0.61 2.85 -7.70
C LEU A 135 -1.45 4.05 -8.12
N ILE A 136 -2.36 3.85 -9.10
CA ILE A 136 -3.22 4.92 -9.58
C ILE A 136 -4.12 5.45 -8.46
N SER A 137 -4.67 4.57 -7.63
CA SER A 137 -5.46 4.98 -6.46
C SER A 137 -4.65 5.83 -5.49
N LEU A 138 -3.43 5.43 -5.13
CA LEU A 138 -2.57 6.19 -4.23
C LEU A 138 -2.19 7.55 -4.82
N ILE A 139 -1.79 7.61 -6.09
CA ILE A 139 -1.46 8.87 -6.77
C ILE A 139 -2.63 9.86 -6.68
N GLN A 140 -3.84 9.40 -6.99
CA GLN A 140 -5.02 10.24 -6.94
C GLN A 140 -5.27 10.78 -5.52
N MET A 141 -5.28 9.89 -4.52
CA MET A 141 -5.51 10.27 -3.13
C MET A 141 -4.45 11.25 -2.60
N LEU A 142 -3.18 11.02 -2.93
CA LEU A 142 -2.09 11.89 -2.50
C LEU A 142 -2.14 13.27 -3.15
N ASN A 143 -2.50 13.35 -4.43
CA ASN A 143 -2.71 14.63 -5.12
C ASN A 143 -3.85 15.42 -4.48
N GLU A 144 -4.98 14.77 -4.16
CA GLU A 144 -6.12 15.40 -3.49
C GLU A 144 -5.74 15.91 -2.09
N LEU A 145 -5.05 15.10 -1.30
CA LEU A 145 -4.58 15.49 0.03
C LEU A 145 -3.62 16.67 -0.03
N LYS A 146 -2.69 16.68 -0.99
CA LYS A 146 -1.78 17.80 -1.21
C LYS A 146 -2.55 19.07 -1.54
N ALA A 147 -3.49 19.01 -2.48
CA ALA A 147 -4.30 20.16 -2.88
C ALA A 147 -5.12 20.73 -1.71
N LEU A 148 -5.70 19.86 -0.87
CA LEU A 148 -6.43 20.26 0.34
C LEU A 148 -5.52 20.94 1.37
N ASN A 149 -4.33 20.40 1.60
CA ASN A 149 -3.35 20.98 2.52
C ASN A 149 -2.86 22.35 2.03
N ASP A 150 -2.56 22.48 0.73
CA ASP A 150 -2.13 23.74 0.13
C ASP A 150 -3.22 24.82 0.26
N ALA A 151 -4.49 24.46 -0.02
CA ALA A 151 -5.62 25.37 0.14
C ALA A 151 -5.83 25.80 1.61
N ARG A 152 -5.73 24.86 2.55
CA ARG A 152 -5.83 25.14 3.99
C ARG A 152 -4.72 26.08 4.46
N ASN A 153 -3.48 25.84 4.03
CA ASN A 153 -2.34 26.68 4.38
C ASN A 153 -2.47 28.11 3.84
N ALA A 154 -2.96 28.26 2.60
CA ALA A 154 -3.24 29.57 2.01
C ALA A 154 -4.31 30.35 2.79
N GLN A 155 -5.37 29.67 3.24
CA GLN A 155 -6.43 30.30 4.06
C GLN A 155 -5.90 30.78 5.42
N ILE A 156 -5.10 29.95 6.10
CA ILE A 156 -4.50 30.31 7.39
C ILE A 156 -3.60 31.55 7.21
N GLN A 157 -2.77 31.58 6.17
CA GLN A 157 -1.90 32.72 5.88
C GLN A 157 -2.68 34.00 5.61
N ALA A 158 -3.78 33.93 4.86
CA ALA A 158 -4.63 35.09 4.59
C ALA A 158 -5.27 35.64 5.87
N GLN A 159 -5.80 34.78 6.74
CA GLN A 159 -6.40 35.18 8.02
C GLN A 159 -5.38 35.83 8.95
N THR A 160 -4.18 35.26 9.09
CA THR A 160 -3.11 35.84 9.91
C THR A 160 -2.62 37.19 9.37
N GLN A 161 -2.68 37.43 8.06
CA GLN A 161 -2.33 38.73 7.47
C GLN A 161 -3.42 39.80 7.68
N GLU A 162 -4.68 39.41 7.78
CA GLU A 162 -5.78 40.32 8.11
C GLU A 162 -5.81 40.69 9.60
N GLU A 163 -5.52 39.75 10.50
CA GLU A 163 -5.48 40.00 11.96
C GLU A 163 -4.30 40.88 12.40
N ASN A 164 -3.23 40.94 11.61
CA ASN A 164 -2.04 41.75 11.89
C ASN A 164 -2.04 43.13 11.20
N LYS A 165 -3.14 43.51 10.53
CA LYS A 165 -3.36 44.85 9.96
C LYS A 165 -4.28 45.68 10.84
#